data_AF-A0A7K0WWK4-F1
#
_entry.id   AF-A0A7K0WWK4-F1
#
_cell.length_a   1.000
_cell.length_b   1.000
_cell.length_c   1.000
_cell.angle_alpha   90.00
_cell.angle_beta   90.00
_cell.angle_gamma   90.00
#
_symmetry.space_group_name_H-M   'P 1'
#
loop_
_entity.id
_entity.type
_entity.pdbx_description
1 polymer ?
#
loop_
_entity_poly.entity_id
_entity_poly.type
_entity_poly.pdbx_seq_one_letter_code
_entity_poly.pdbx_strand_id
1 'polypeptide(L)'
;MIRRVETVTILSTSLRERRVSVDIDVTEVSRRARECGLDVEQPVCVPVSLLPKGLIFDFDARGNGGEPVSLANRAVDSEVAALLVVESAVHADPSLDEPPTSIGEILFMVTHSFPDEDLIKGLGGADGTRVLENLSDYFGIPVDASDQSWWLQAWQQPQFSRDLRHFADHFVSLVLLDLQGSSQILKLRRLEQGSDSSRVLAGDQVDPSDFSLAAYDVGRAASDHLRVVAPPGTFFTDAWLVRLTPGVLTYSERTALDRLAFYTHGVEPGAHFVYAKLWPQRGGFMRPAKYLSGYGAAVLILGALAEWWSSERWDHTRGFLWQLSGVSDAAATLALTLPTILVAYIVRDGEHDVRSRLLARWRALALLSLVPLWCATITLLIDRENLLYWTLGVEWVALGLIALIIHAAIQIQDFRLRRAYRSLERASPRTRDTSVTTSAPRLLPSTD
;
A
#
# COMPACT_ATOMS: atom_id res chain seq x y z
N MET A 1 -13.78 -21.97 -10.38
CA MET A 1 -13.65 -20.64 -11.02
C MET A 1 -12.68 -20.74 -12.19
N ILE A 2 -13.07 -20.30 -13.39
CA ILE A 2 -12.23 -20.38 -14.59
C ILE A 2 -11.15 -19.29 -14.54
N ARG A 3 -11.58 -18.05 -14.32
CA ARG A 3 -10.72 -16.88 -14.38
C ARG A 3 -11.10 -15.88 -13.31
N ARG A 4 -10.10 -15.22 -12.74
CA ARG A 4 -10.29 -14.14 -11.79
C ARG A 4 -9.45 -12.93 -12.18
N VAL A 5 -10.05 -11.75 -12.21
CA VAL A 5 -9.36 -10.49 -12.46
C VAL A 5 -9.59 -9.56 -11.28
N GLU A 6 -8.53 -9.22 -10.57
CA GLU A 6 -8.54 -8.26 -9.47
C GLU A 6 -7.90 -6.96 -9.90
N THR A 7 -8.50 -5.84 -9.54
CA THR A 7 -7.92 -4.51 -9.68
C THR A 7 -8.01 -3.79 -8.35
N VAL A 8 -6.87 -3.42 -7.79
CA VAL A 8 -6.76 -2.67 -6.55
C VAL A 8 -6.35 -1.24 -6.88
N THR A 9 -7.17 -0.28 -6.48
CA THR A 9 -6.92 1.15 -6.65
C THR A 9 -6.69 1.78 -5.29
N ILE A 10 -5.58 2.49 -5.13
CA ILE A 10 -5.25 3.19 -3.88
C ILE A 10 -5.88 4.58 -3.92
N LEU A 11 -6.88 4.83 -3.07
CA LEU A 11 -7.66 6.08 -3.04
C LEU A 11 -7.13 7.09 -2.02
N SER A 12 -6.48 6.61 -0.96
CA SER A 12 -5.77 7.41 0.03
C SER A 12 -4.71 6.55 0.73
N THR A 13 -4.06 7.06 1.76
CA THR A 13 -3.16 6.22 2.57
C THR A 13 -3.87 5.14 3.37
N SER A 14 -5.16 5.34 3.66
CA SER A 14 -5.97 4.45 4.50
C SER A 14 -7.16 3.85 3.76
N LEU A 15 -7.37 4.16 2.48
CA LEU A 15 -8.55 3.73 1.73
C LEU A 15 -8.15 3.13 0.38
N ARG A 16 -8.75 1.99 0.06
CA ARG A 16 -8.52 1.29 -1.20
C ARG A 16 -9.81 0.75 -1.75
N GLU A 17 -9.91 0.74 -3.07
CA GLU A 17 -10.99 0.08 -3.77
C GLU A 17 -10.44 -1.19 -4.42
N ARG A 18 -11.08 -2.33 -4.13
CA ARG A 18 -10.85 -3.57 -4.88
C ARG A 18 -12.04 -3.84 -5.78
N ARG A 19 -11.75 -4.10 -7.05
CA ARG A 19 -12.71 -4.56 -8.05
C ARG A 19 -12.29 -5.95 -8.50
N VAL A 20 -13.20 -6.89 -8.40
CA VAL A 20 -12.96 -8.30 -8.69
C VAL A 20 -13.96 -8.73 -9.75
N SER A 21 -13.48 -9.37 -10.81
CA SER A 21 -14.31 -10.05 -11.79
C SER A 21 -13.98 -11.53 -11.72
N VAL A 22 -14.98 -12.36 -11.44
CA VAL A 22 -14.84 -13.83 -11.39
C VAL A 22 -15.67 -14.43 -12.51
N ASP A 23 -15.06 -15.30 -13.29
CA ASP A 23 -15.71 -16.12 -14.31
C ASP A 23 -16.02 -17.50 -13.72
N ILE A 24 -17.31 -17.78 -13.56
CA ILE A 24 -17.84 -18.99 -12.92
C ILE A 24 -18.39 -19.90 -14.01
N ASP A 25 -17.88 -21.13 -14.04
CA ASP A 25 -18.44 -22.22 -14.84
C ASP A 25 -19.70 -22.75 -14.14
N VAL A 26 -20.86 -22.25 -14.55
CA VAL A 26 -22.15 -22.61 -13.96
C VAL A 26 -22.46 -24.08 -14.20
N THR A 27 -22.00 -24.64 -15.32
CA THR A 27 -22.21 -26.06 -15.65
C THR A 27 -21.50 -26.96 -14.65
N GLU A 28 -20.23 -26.64 -14.34
CA GLU A 28 -19.44 -27.38 -13.37
C GLU A 28 -19.97 -27.21 -11.93
N VAL A 29 -20.39 -26.00 -11.55
CA VAL A 29 -21.02 -25.76 -10.23
C VAL A 29 -22.32 -26.55 -10.11
N SER A 30 -23.17 -26.52 -11.14
CA SER A 30 -24.44 -27.27 -11.20
C SER A 30 -24.21 -28.78 -11.13
N ARG A 31 -23.18 -29.30 -11.82
CA ARG A 31 -22.80 -30.71 -11.73
C ARG A 31 -22.44 -31.10 -10.28
N ARG A 32 -21.56 -30.34 -9.63
CA ARG A 32 -21.15 -30.60 -8.24
C ARG A 32 -22.31 -30.48 -7.26
N ALA A 33 -23.17 -29.47 -7.44
CA ALA A 33 -24.35 -29.29 -6.60
C ALA A 33 -25.29 -30.52 -6.67
N ARG A 34 -25.56 -31.05 -7.87
CA ARG A 34 -26.35 -32.29 -8.02
C ARG A 34 -25.68 -33.51 -7.39
N GLU A 35 -24.36 -33.64 -7.53
CA GLU A 35 -23.60 -34.73 -6.91
C GLU A 35 -23.67 -34.70 -5.38
N CYS A 36 -23.77 -33.50 -4.80
CA CYS A 36 -24.00 -33.29 -3.37
C CYS A 36 -25.48 -33.35 -2.97
N GLY A 37 -26.40 -33.68 -3.88
CA GLY A 37 -27.84 -33.76 -3.60
C GLY A 37 -28.53 -32.40 -3.40
N LEU A 38 -27.91 -31.29 -3.82
CA LEU A 38 -28.52 -29.97 -3.77
C LEU A 38 -29.51 -29.79 -4.93
N ASP A 39 -30.62 -29.10 -4.64
CA ASP A 39 -31.61 -28.70 -5.64
C ASP A 39 -31.06 -27.55 -6.50
N VAL A 40 -30.74 -27.84 -7.76
CA VAL A 40 -30.20 -26.86 -8.71
C VAL A 40 -31.26 -25.93 -9.31
N GLU A 41 -32.54 -26.16 -9.02
CA GLU A 41 -33.61 -25.21 -9.37
C GLU A 41 -33.64 -24.02 -8.39
N GLN A 42 -32.97 -24.15 -7.24
CA GLN A 42 -32.83 -23.10 -6.24
C GLN A 42 -31.45 -22.44 -6.34
N PRO A 43 -31.34 -21.15 -5.96
CA PRO A 43 -30.05 -20.49 -5.86
C PRO A 43 -29.11 -21.22 -4.90
N VAL A 44 -27.87 -21.45 -5.33
CA VAL A 44 -26.86 -22.14 -4.52
C VAL A 44 -25.83 -21.14 -4.00
N CYS A 45 -25.43 -21.29 -2.73
CA CYS A 45 -24.34 -20.51 -2.15
C CYS A 45 -22.99 -20.93 -2.78
N VAL A 46 -22.32 -19.99 -3.45
CA VAL A 46 -21.01 -20.21 -4.06
C VAL A 46 -19.97 -19.31 -3.40
N PRO A 47 -18.86 -19.87 -2.86
CA PRO A 47 -17.76 -19.05 -2.34
C PRO A 47 -16.99 -18.39 -3.49
N VAL A 48 -16.86 -17.07 -3.44
CA VAL A 48 -16.28 -16.28 -4.55
C VAL A 48 -15.04 -15.48 -4.17
N SER A 49 -14.87 -15.13 -2.90
CA SER A 49 -13.74 -14.35 -2.42
C SER A 49 -13.58 -14.51 -0.93
N LEU A 50 -12.37 -14.27 -0.44
CA LEU A 50 -12.14 -14.02 0.97
C LEU A 50 -12.11 -12.53 1.27
N LEU A 51 -12.88 -12.15 2.29
CA LEU A 51 -12.96 -10.79 2.78
C LEU A 51 -12.24 -10.73 4.12
N PRO A 52 -11.22 -9.87 4.31
CA PRO A 52 -10.67 -9.66 5.65
C PRO A 52 -11.81 -9.17 6.56
N LYS A 53 -11.89 -9.72 7.77
CA LYS A 53 -12.85 -9.29 8.78
C LYS A 53 -12.42 -7.95 9.32
N GLY A 54 -12.91 -6.88 8.70
CA GLY A 54 -12.64 -5.52 9.12
C GLY A 54 -13.78 -4.61 8.71
N LEU A 55 -13.59 -3.30 8.93
CA LEU A 55 -14.53 -2.30 8.46
C LEU A 55 -14.47 -2.22 6.92
N ILE A 56 -15.45 -2.85 6.28
CA ILE A 56 -15.74 -2.67 4.86
C ILE A 56 -16.74 -1.52 4.77
N PHE A 57 -16.32 -0.39 4.20
CA PHE A 57 -17.16 0.80 4.11
C PHE A 57 -18.29 0.64 3.08
N ASP A 58 -18.01 -0.11 2.02
CA ASP A 58 -18.90 -0.28 0.88
C ASP A 58 -18.58 -1.62 0.22
N PHE A 59 -19.62 -2.40 -0.09
CA PHE A 59 -19.52 -3.67 -0.79
C PHE A 59 -20.70 -3.80 -1.77
N ASP A 60 -20.39 -4.14 -3.02
CA ASP A 60 -21.37 -4.34 -4.09
C ASP A 60 -21.00 -5.59 -4.89
N ALA A 61 -21.99 -6.45 -5.14
CA ALA A 61 -21.86 -7.64 -5.96
C ALA A 61 -22.88 -7.59 -7.09
N ARG A 62 -22.42 -7.75 -8.32
CA ARG A 62 -23.25 -7.67 -9.52
C ARG A 62 -23.00 -8.81 -10.48
N GLY A 63 -24.05 -9.30 -11.12
CA GLY A 63 -23.93 -10.34 -12.14
C GLY A 63 -23.60 -9.79 -13.52
N ASN A 64 -23.94 -10.57 -14.55
CA ASN A 64 -23.57 -10.31 -15.94
C ASN A 64 -24.21 -9.02 -16.49
N GLY A 65 -25.50 -8.80 -16.21
CA GLY A 65 -26.27 -7.65 -16.67
C GLY A 65 -26.12 -6.42 -15.78
N GLY A 66 -25.33 -6.50 -14.71
CA GLY A 66 -25.17 -5.43 -13.72
C GLY A 66 -26.26 -5.40 -12.63
N GLU A 67 -27.14 -6.41 -12.63
CA GLU A 67 -28.09 -6.68 -11.56
C GLU A 67 -27.37 -7.00 -10.24
N PRO A 68 -27.91 -6.56 -9.08
CA PRO A 68 -27.35 -6.91 -7.79
C PRO A 68 -27.48 -8.41 -7.52
N VAL A 69 -26.45 -9.00 -6.92
CA VAL A 69 -26.42 -10.40 -6.50
C VAL A 69 -26.47 -10.45 -4.98
N SER A 70 -27.39 -11.26 -4.44
CA SER A 70 -27.52 -11.43 -3.00
C SER A 70 -26.31 -12.16 -2.42
N LEU A 71 -25.84 -11.64 -1.28
CA LEU A 71 -24.84 -12.31 -0.45
C LEU A 71 -25.52 -13.10 0.64
N ALA A 72 -24.91 -14.20 1.05
CA ALA A 72 -25.31 -14.84 2.29
C ALA A 72 -24.99 -13.92 3.48
N ASN A 73 -25.69 -14.14 4.58
CA ASN A 73 -25.45 -13.39 5.80
C ASN A 73 -24.23 -13.94 6.56
N ARG A 74 -23.77 -13.20 7.57
CA ARG A 74 -22.61 -13.59 8.38
C ARG A 74 -22.76 -14.98 9.01
N ALA A 75 -23.96 -15.37 9.44
CA ALA A 75 -24.16 -16.69 10.07
C ALA A 75 -23.89 -17.82 9.09
N VAL A 76 -24.45 -17.75 7.88
CA VAL A 76 -24.23 -18.75 6.82
C VAL A 76 -22.76 -18.76 6.37
N ASP A 77 -22.13 -17.60 6.20
CA ASP A 77 -20.71 -17.49 5.86
C ASP A 77 -19.83 -18.20 6.92
N SER A 78 -20.13 -17.99 8.21
CA SER A 78 -19.40 -18.59 9.33
C SER A 78 -19.65 -20.09 9.46
N GLU A 79 -20.88 -20.56 9.24
CA GLU A 79 -21.19 -21.99 9.20
C GLU A 79 -20.39 -22.69 8.11
N VAL A 80 -20.39 -22.14 6.88
CA VAL A 80 -19.62 -22.69 5.78
C VAL A 80 -18.12 -22.64 6.08
N ALA A 81 -17.60 -21.56 6.67
CA ALA A 81 -16.21 -21.47 7.06
C ALA A 81 -15.83 -22.52 8.11
N ALA A 82 -16.66 -22.74 9.14
CA ALA A 82 -16.45 -23.76 10.15
C ALA A 82 -16.45 -25.17 9.53
N LEU A 83 -17.39 -25.45 8.62
CA LEU A 83 -17.45 -26.71 7.89
C LEU A 83 -16.21 -26.93 7.01
N LEU A 84 -15.68 -25.88 6.36
CA LEU A 84 -14.42 -25.97 5.60
C LEU A 84 -13.21 -26.31 6.48
N VAL A 85 -13.18 -25.81 7.73
CA VAL A 85 -12.15 -26.17 8.71
C VAL A 85 -12.25 -27.64 9.10
N VAL A 86 -13.46 -28.13 9.37
CA VAL A 86 -13.71 -29.56 9.68
C VAL A 86 -13.34 -30.45 8.49
N GLU A 87 -13.79 -30.10 7.29
CA GLU A 87 -13.50 -30.84 6.06
C GLU A 87 -12.00 -30.96 5.82
N SER A 88 -11.26 -29.88 6.08
CA SER A 88 -9.80 -29.89 5.97
C SER A 88 -9.10 -30.84 6.95
N ALA A 89 -9.67 -31.04 8.15
CA ALA A 89 -9.17 -32.04 9.09
C ALA A 89 -9.51 -33.46 8.64
N VAL A 90 -10.77 -33.72 8.28
CA VAL A 90 -11.26 -35.04 7.85
C VAL A 90 -10.60 -35.49 6.54
N HIS A 91 -10.33 -34.56 5.62
CA HIS A 91 -9.62 -34.87 4.39
C HIS A 91 -8.15 -35.27 4.65
N ALA A 92 -7.50 -34.61 5.61
CA ALA A 92 -6.12 -34.92 6.00
C ALA A 92 -6.01 -36.20 6.83
N ASP A 93 -7.03 -36.50 7.65
CA ASP A 93 -7.16 -37.72 8.41
C ASP A 93 -8.60 -38.29 8.31
N PRO A 94 -8.84 -39.20 7.34
CA PRO A 94 -10.16 -39.82 7.14
C PRO A 94 -10.63 -40.69 8.30
N SER A 95 -9.80 -40.94 9.32
CA SER A 95 -10.19 -41.66 10.53
C SER A 95 -10.84 -40.78 11.60
N LEU A 96 -10.81 -39.45 11.41
CA LEU A 96 -11.55 -38.53 12.26
C LEU A 96 -13.05 -38.74 12.09
N ASP A 97 -13.72 -39.01 13.20
CA ASP A 97 -15.19 -39.00 13.28
C ASP A 97 -15.74 -37.56 13.14
N GLU A 98 -17.06 -37.43 13.07
CA GLU A 98 -17.73 -36.14 13.12
C GLU A 98 -17.34 -35.36 14.40
N PRO A 99 -17.10 -34.04 14.30
CA PRO A 99 -16.73 -33.24 15.46
C PRO A 99 -17.84 -33.25 16.51
N PRO A 100 -17.50 -33.33 17.80
CA PRO A 100 -18.46 -33.07 18.87
C PRO A 100 -19.15 -31.71 18.73
N THR A 101 -20.37 -31.58 19.26
CA THR A 101 -21.19 -30.36 19.13
C THR A 101 -20.51 -29.12 19.68
N SER A 102 -19.84 -29.21 20.83
CA SER A 102 -19.06 -28.13 21.46
C SER A 102 -17.92 -27.66 20.56
N ILE A 103 -17.21 -28.58 19.88
CA ILE A 103 -16.19 -28.24 18.90
C ILE A 103 -16.80 -27.50 17.70
N GLY A 104 -17.95 -27.97 17.20
CA GLY A 104 -18.70 -27.29 16.14
C GLY A 104 -19.07 -25.85 16.52
N GLU A 105 -19.57 -25.66 17.76
CA GLU A 105 -19.90 -24.34 18.31
C GLU A 105 -18.66 -23.44 18.43
N ILE A 106 -17.53 -23.95 18.94
CA ILE A 106 -16.27 -23.20 19.02
C ILE A 106 -15.80 -22.77 17.61
N LEU A 107 -15.80 -23.68 16.63
CA LEU A 107 -15.39 -23.38 15.26
C LEU A 107 -16.30 -22.32 14.62
N PHE A 108 -17.62 -22.42 14.83
CA PHE A 108 -18.56 -21.39 14.42
C PHE A 108 -18.23 -20.05 15.08
N MET A 109 -18.02 -20.02 16.41
CA MET A 109 -17.73 -18.77 17.13
C MET A 109 -16.42 -18.12 16.69
N VAL A 110 -15.36 -18.90 16.42
CA VAL A 110 -14.11 -18.37 15.86
C VAL A 110 -14.33 -17.77 14.47
N THR A 111 -15.05 -18.46 13.59
CA THR A 111 -15.32 -17.99 12.23
C THR A 111 -16.36 -16.87 12.16
N HIS A 112 -17.17 -16.69 13.20
CA HIS A 112 -18.21 -15.66 13.32
C HIS A 112 -17.74 -14.37 13.97
N SER A 113 -16.79 -14.46 14.90
CA SER A 113 -16.26 -13.31 15.64
C SER A 113 -15.42 -12.41 14.73
N PHE A 114 -15.43 -11.10 15.00
CA PHE A 114 -14.46 -10.19 14.42
C PHE A 114 -13.07 -10.45 15.02
N PRO A 115 -11.98 -10.21 14.28
CA PRO A 115 -10.64 -10.49 14.73
C PRO A 115 -10.31 -9.57 15.90
N ASP A 116 -10.10 -10.21 17.04
CA ASP A 116 -9.59 -9.62 18.26
C ASP A 116 -8.11 -10.03 18.39
N GLU A 117 -7.25 -9.12 18.85
CA GLU A 117 -5.83 -9.42 19.01
C GLU A 117 -5.60 -10.64 19.92
N ASP A 118 -6.40 -10.76 20.98
CA ASP A 118 -6.28 -11.84 21.95
C ASP A 118 -6.70 -13.19 21.34
N LEU A 119 -7.77 -13.20 20.53
CA LEU A 119 -8.21 -14.38 19.78
C LEU A 119 -7.12 -14.83 18.79
N ILE A 120 -6.58 -13.91 17.99
CA ILE A 120 -5.55 -14.22 16.99
C ILE A 120 -4.25 -14.70 17.65
N LYS A 121 -3.83 -14.06 18.75
CA LYS A 121 -2.67 -14.50 19.55
C LYS A 121 -2.91 -15.90 20.13
N GLY A 122 -4.11 -16.17 20.64
CA GLY A 122 -4.51 -17.48 21.15
C GLY A 122 -4.39 -18.60 20.12
N LEU A 123 -4.77 -18.34 18.86
CA LEU A 123 -4.67 -19.31 17.76
C LEU A 123 -3.23 -19.53 17.25
N GLY A 124 -2.29 -18.63 17.58
CA GLY A 124 -0.89 -18.68 17.14
C GLY A 124 -0.04 -19.75 17.83
N GLY A 125 -0.54 -20.35 18.91
CA GLY A 125 0.18 -21.38 19.69
C GLY A 125 0.50 -22.64 18.89
N ALA A 126 1.62 -23.29 19.22
CA ALA A 126 1.96 -24.62 18.69
C ALA A 126 1.24 -25.76 19.43
N ASP A 127 0.85 -25.51 20.69
CA ASP A 127 0.20 -26.47 21.58
C ASP A 127 -1.33 -26.45 21.42
N GLY A 128 -1.88 -27.44 20.71
CA GLY A 128 -3.30 -27.54 20.42
C GLY A 128 -4.19 -27.60 21.67
N THR A 129 -3.71 -28.19 22.78
CA THR A 129 -4.48 -28.28 24.03
C THR A 129 -4.75 -26.89 24.58
N ARG A 130 -3.68 -26.08 24.70
CA ARG A 130 -3.79 -24.70 25.18
C ARG A 130 -4.65 -23.83 24.28
N VAL A 131 -4.58 -24.05 22.96
CA VAL A 131 -5.46 -23.32 22.02
C VAL A 131 -6.93 -23.65 22.32
N LEU A 132 -7.29 -24.92 22.48
CA LEU A 132 -8.66 -25.30 22.79
C LEU A 132 -9.13 -24.75 24.15
N GLU A 133 -8.30 -24.87 25.20
CA GLU A 133 -8.60 -24.33 26.53
C GLU A 133 -8.85 -22.81 26.47
N ASN A 134 -7.98 -22.07 25.78
CA ASN A 134 -8.14 -20.63 25.61
C ASN A 134 -9.43 -20.27 24.86
N LEU A 135 -9.80 -21.02 23.81
CA LEU A 135 -11.02 -20.78 23.04
C LEU A 135 -12.28 -21.14 23.86
N SER A 136 -12.25 -22.28 24.56
CA SER A 136 -13.28 -22.72 25.50
C SER A 136 -13.55 -21.63 26.53
N ASP A 137 -12.50 -21.12 27.18
CA ASP A 137 -12.60 -20.07 28.19
C ASP A 137 -13.08 -18.74 27.58
N TYR A 138 -12.57 -18.36 26.40
CA TYR A 138 -12.95 -17.12 25.72
C TYR A 138 -14.44 -17.10 25.32
N PHE A 139 -14.98 -18.22 24.84
CA PHE A 139 -16.39 -18.31 24.43
C PHE A 139 -17.33 -18.84 25.53
N GLY A 140 -16.79 -19.32 26.65
CA GLY A 140 -17.57 -19.94 27.72
C GLY A 140 -18.23 -21.26 27.31
N ILE A 141 -17.60 -22.01 26.40
CA ILE A 141 -18.11 -23.30 25.88
C ILE A 141 -17.33 -24.42 26.57
N PRO A 142 -17.97 -25.22 27.46
CA PRO A 142 -17.26 -26.27 28.18
C PRO A 142 -16.80 -27.37 27.21
N VAL A 143 -15.56 -27.82 27.39
CA VAL A 143 -14.96 -28.92 26.62
C VAL A 143 -14.74 -30.13 27.51
N ASP A 144 -15.02 -31.32 26.99
CA ASP A 144 -14.79 -32.60 27.66
C ASP A 144 -13.59 -33.38 27.09
N ALA A 145 -13.39 -34.62 27.55
CA ALA A 145 -12.29 -35.47 27.10
C ALA A 145 -12.41 -35.90 25.63
N SER A 146 -13.64 -36.04 25.11
CA SER A 146 -13.88 -36.39 23.71
C SER A 146 -13.55 -35.20 22.80
N ASP A 147 -13.90 -33.99 23.22
CA ASP A 147 -13.57 -32.73 22.54
C ASP A 147 -12.06 -32.54 22.41
N GLN A 148 -11.34 -32.74 23.53
CA GLN A 148 -9.89 -32.65 23.56
C GLN A 148 -9.24 -33.68 22.64
N SER A 149 -9.72 -34.92 22.64
CA SER A 149 -9.20 -35.98 21.77
C SER A 149 -9.38 -35.63 20.29
N TRP A 150 -10.59 -35.22 19.89
CA TRP A 150 -10.88 -34.85 18.50
C TRP A 150 -10.05 -33.65 18.07
N TRP A 151 -10.01 -32.59 18.88
CA TRP A 151 -9.27 -31.36 18.58
C TRP A 151 -7.78 -31.62 18.44
N LEU A 152 -7.18 -32.42 19.32
CA LEU A 152 -5.75 -32.72 19.26
C LEU A 152 -5.38 -33.54 18.03
N GLN A 153 -6.23 -34.47 17.61
CA GLN A 153 -6.04 -35.21 16.37
C GLN A 153 -6.15 -34.29 15.15
N ALA A 154 -7.16 -33.40 15.12
CA ALA A 154 -7.32 -32.41 14.05
C ALA A 154 -6.16 -31.39 14.01
N TRP A 155 -5.69 -30.92 15.17
CA TRP A 155 -4.62 -29.92 15.29
C TRP A 155 -3.26 -30.42 14.79
N GLN A 156 -3.02 -31.73 14.82
CA GLN A 156 -1.84 -32.34 14.22
C GLN A 156 -1.79 -32.16 12.70
N GLN A 157 -2.94 -31.89 12.06
CA GLN A 157 -3.02 -31.59 10.64
C GLN A 157 -2.68 -30.11 10.40
N PRO A 158 -1.58 -29.79 9.69
CA PRO A 158 -1.20 -28.39 9.45
C PRO A 158 -2.26 -27.59 8.69
N GLN A 159 -3.10 -28.27 7.90
CA GLN A 159 -4.20 -27.65 7.17
C GLN A 159 -5.28 -27.11 8.10
N PHE A 160 -5.66 -27.86 9.12
CA PHE A 160 -6.71 -27.48 10.08
C PHE A 160 -6.36 -26.18 10.80
N SER A 161 -5.18 -26.12 11.42
CA SER A 161 -4.73 -24.92 12.15
C SER A 161 -4.53 -23.71 11.22
N ARG A 162 -4.08 -23.94 9.98
CA ARG A 162 -3.94 -22.89 8.97
C ARG A 162 -5.30 -22.31 8.58
N ASP A 163 -6.26 -23.16 8.28
CA ASP A 163 -7.57 -22.73 7.79
C ASP A 163 -8.40 -22.10 8.91
N LEU A 164 -8.30 -22.63 10.14
CA LEU A 164 -8.90 -22.00 11.32
C LEU A 164 -8.38 -20.58 11.53
N ARG A 165 -7.06 -20.36 11.51
CA ARG A 165 -6.47 -19.01 11.60
C ARG A 165 -6.92 -18.12 10.45
N HIS A 166 -7.00 -18.70 9.25
CA HIS A 166 -7.38 -17.96 8.06
C HIS A 166 -8.82 -17.45 8.15
N PHE A 167 -9.76 -18.30 8.54
CA PHE A 167 -11.17 -17.94 8.71
C PHE A 167 -11.49 -17.23 10.03
N ALA A 168 -10.58 -17.26 11.01
CA ALA A 168 -10.64 -16.35 12.14
C ALA A 168 -10.48 -14.88 11.69
N ASP A 169 -9.63 -14.64 10.68
CA ASP A 169 -9.33 -13.29 10.16
C ASP A 169 -10.11 -12.94 8.87
N HIS A 170 -10.78 -13.90 8.23
CA HIS A 170 -11.50 -13.68 6.96
C HIS A 170 -12.91 -14.26 6.95
N PHE A 171 -13.86 -13.55 6.34
CA PHE A 171 -15.14 -14.11 5.91
C PHE A 171 -15.00 -14.78 4.54
N VAL A 172 -15.73 -15.88 4.35
CA VAL A 172 -15.96 -16.47 3.04
C VAL A 172 -17.13 -15.76 2.39
N SER A 173 -16.89 -14.91 1.40
CA SER A 173 -17.99 -14.26 0.69
C SER A 173 -18.75 -15.29 -0.14
N LEU A 174 -19.98 -15.60 0.30
CA LEU A 174 -20.91 -16.46 -0.43
C LEU A 174 -21.89 -15.62 -1.23
N VAL A 175 -22.01 -15.92 -2.52
CA VAL A 175 -23.08 -15.37 -3.37
C VAL A 175 -24.16 -16.42 -3.61
N LEU A 176 -25.41 -15.99 -3.64
CA LEU A 176 -26.52 -16.82 -4.11
C LEU A 176 -26.54 -16.78 -5.64
N LEU A 177 -26.15 -17.89 -6.27
CA LEU A 177 -26.06 -18.01 -7.72
C LEU A 177 -27.23 -18.82 -8.25
N ASP A 178 -27.94 -18.29 -9.24
CA ASP A 178 -28.83 -19.09 -10.08
C ASP A 178 -27.96 -19.96 -11.01
N LEU A 179 -28.26 -21.26 -11.05
CA LEU A 179 -27.50 -22.24 -11.83
C LEU A 179 -28.04 -22.41 -13.27
N GLN A 180 -28.83 -21.45 -13.75
CA GLN A 180 -29.27 -21.39 -15.14
C GLN A 180 -28.19 -20.81 -16.07
N GLY A 181 -27.86 -21.55 -17.13
CA GLY A 181 -26.92 -21.13 -18.18
C GLY A 181 -25.58 -21.84 -18.12
N SER A 182 -24.64 -21.41 -18.96
CA SER A 182 -23.31 -22.04 -19.09
C SER A 182 -22.22 -21.36 -18.28
N SER A 183 -22.26 -20.02 -18.17
CA SER A 183 -21.25 -19.22 -17.47
C SER A 183 -21.83 -17.92 -16.92
N GLN A 184 -21.26 -17.46 -15.81
CA GLN A 184 -21.61 -16.20 -15.18
C GLN A 184 -20.37 -15.44 -14.73
N ILE A 185 -20.32 -14.15 -15.08
CA ILE A 185 -19.32 -13.19 -14.63
C ILE A 185 -19.91 -12.44 -13.45
N LEU A 186 -19.29 -12.65 -12.29
CA LEU A 186 -19.58 -11.90 -11.08
C LEU A 186 -18.59 -10.74 -10.95
N LYS A 187 -19.11 -9.54 -10.70
CA LYS A 187 -18.34 -8.32 -10.43
C LYS A 187 -18.53 -7.91 -8.98
N LEU A 188 -17.46 -7.97 -8.20
CA LEU A 188 -17.45 -7.47 -6.82
C LEU A 188 -16.70 -6.15 -6.78
N ARG A 189 -17.21 -5.19 -6.01
CA ARG A 189 -16.53 -3.94 -5.66
C ARG A 189 -16.56 -3.82 -4.15
N ARG A 190 -15.40 -3.54 -3.55
CA ARG A 190 -15.31 -3.29 -2.11
C ARG A 190 -14.37 -2.16 -1.79
N LEU A 191 -14.74 -1.38 -0.78
CA LEU A 191 -13.97 -0.27 -0.24
C LEU A 191 -13.39 -0.69 1.11
N GLU A 192 -12.08 -0.88 1.14
CA GLU A 192 -11.33 -1.37 2.29
C GLU A 192 -10.67 -0.19 3.01
N GLN A 193 -10.83 -0.13 4.32
CA GLN A 193 -9.90 0.63 5.15
C GLN A 193 -8.59 -0.16 5.22
N GLY A 194 -7.47 0.45 4.83
CA GLY A 194 -6.15 -0.16 4.94
C GLY A 194 -5.86 -0.48 6.40
N SER A 195 -5.81 -1.78 6.73
CA SER A 195 -5.21 -2.25 7.97
C SER A 195 -3.69 -2.01 7.92
N ASP A 196 -3.06 -1.93 9.09
CA ASP A 196 -1.64 -1.61 9.29
C ASP A 196 -0.65 -2.44 8.44
N SER A 197 -1.07 -3.60 7.93
CA SER A 197 -0.33 -4.51 7.05
C SER A 197 0.18 -3.89 5.73
N SER A 198 -0.31 -2.70 5.41
CA SER A 198 -0.09 -2.07 4.12
C SER A 198 0.20 -0.59 4.33
N ARG A 199 1.21 -0.37 5.18
CA ARG A 199 1.88 0.91 5.32
C ARG A 199 2.62 1.17 4.01
N VAL A 200 2.28 2.28 3.35
CA VAL A 200 3.34 3.04 2.68
C VAL A 200 4.24 3.43 3.83
N LEU A 201 5.33 2.69 4.02
CA LEU A 201 6.32 3.03 5.01
C LEU A 201 6.92 4.33 4.52
N ALA A 202 6.33 5.43 4.96
CA ALA A 202 6.92 6.76 4.93
C ALA A 202 8.05 6.76 5.95
N GLY A 203 9.02 5.86 5.75
CA GLY A 203 10.32 5.98 6.36
C GLY A 203 10.91 7.31 5.94
N ASP A 204 11.81 7.81 6.77
CA ASP A 204 12.41 9.14 6.76
C ASP A 204 13.27 9.45 5.50
N GLN A 205 13.02 8.81 4.36
CA GLN A 205 14.06 8.49 3.40
C GLN A 205 13.98 9.25 2.07
N VAL A 206 15.18 9.46 1.55
CA VAL A 206 15.55 10.06 0.27
C VAL A 206 15.14 9.17 -0.92
N ASP A 207 14.61 7.99 -0.63
CA ASP A 207 14.49 6.82 -1.49
C ASP A 207 13.01 6.45 -1.69
N PRO A 208 12.67 5.57 -2.66
CA PRO A 208 11.28 5.17 -2.87
C PRO A 208 10.69 4.55 -1.61
N SER A 209 9.40 4.79 -1.38
CA SER A 209 8.71 4.13 -0.28
C SER A 209 8.37 2.71 -0.66
N ASP A 210 8.64 1.77 0.24
CA ASP A 210 8.16 0.41 0.10
C ASP A 210 6.63 0.39 0.19
N PHE A 211 6.03 -0.39 -0.70
CA PHE A 211 4.61 -0.62 -0.81
C PHE A 211 4.36 -2.12 -0.71
N SER A 212 3.49 -2.52 0.21
CA SER A 212 3.00 -3.88 0.33
C SER A 212 1.47 -3.92 0.20
N LEU A 213 0.96 -4.98 -0.44
CA LEU A 213 -0.46 -5.21 -0.59
C LEU A 213 -0.76 -6.71 -0.52
N ALA A 214 -1.63 -7.09 0.41
CA ALA A 214 -2.12 -8.46 0.51
C ALA A 214 -3.01 -8.82 -0.69
N ALA A 215 -2.86 -10.05 -1.19
CA ALA A 215 -3.58 -10.63 -2.32
C ALA A 215 -4.09 -12.03 -1.96
N TYR A 216 -5.10 -12.07 -1.07
CA TYR A 216 -5.59 -13.29 -0.42
C TYR A 216 -6.23 -14.32 -1.36
N ASP A 217 -6.70 -13.89 -2.53
CA ASP A 217 -7.43 -14.75 -3.46
C ASP A 217 -6.57 -15.32 -4.60
N VAL A 218 -5.27 -15.01 -4.64
CA VAL A 218 -4.37 -15.57 -5.66
C VAL A 218 -4.27 -17.09 -5.48
N GLY A 219 -4.42 -17.82 -6.58
CA GLY A 219 -4.41 -19.28 -6.63
C GLY A 219 -5.80 -19.92 -6.49
N ARG A 220 -6.87 -19.14 -6.29
CA ARG A 220 -8.24 -19.67 -6.14
C ARG A 220 -8.97 -19.89 -7.47
N ALA A 221 -8.44 -19.37 -8.57
CA ALA A 221 -8.93 -19.63 -9.92
C ALA A 221 -7.88 -20.36 -10.76
N ALA A 222 -8.30 -21.02 -11.84
CA ALA A 222 -7.36 -21.65 -12.78
C ALA A 222 -6.40 -20.61 -13.42
N SER A 223 -6.87 -19.36 -13.57
CA SER A 223 -6.07 -18.20 -13.95
C SER A 223 -6.45 -16.99 -13.12
N ASP A 224 -5.46 -16.36 -12.46
CA ASP A 224 -5.65 -15.07 -11.79
C ASP A 224 -4.87 -13.96 -12.50
N HIS A 225 -5.46 -12.77 -12.47
CA HIS A 225 -4.87 -11.54 -12.95
C HIS A 225 -5.05 -10.45 -11.90
N LEU A 226 -3.98 -10.15 -11.17
CA LEU A 226 -3.96 -9.08 -10.17
C LEU A 226 -3.40 -7.80 -10.79
N ARG A 227 -4.15 -6.70 -10.71
CA ARG A 227 -3.72 -5.37 -11.11
C ARG A 227 -3.68 -4.44 -9.90
N VAL A 228 -2.62 -3.65 -9.77
CA VAL A 228 -2.50 -2.62 -8.74
C VAL A 228 -2.29 -1.29 -9.43
N VAL A 229 -3.21 -0.34 -9.25
CA VAL A 229 -3.17 0.99 -9.83
C VAL A 229 -2.47 1.94 -8.87
N ALA A 230 -1.44 2.63 -9.36
CA ALA A 230 -0.69 3.61 -8.58
C ALA A 230 -1.57 4.82 -8.24
N PRO A 231 -1.40 5.43 -7.06
CA PRO A 231 -2.05 6.69 -6.75
C PRO A 231 -1.81 7.76 -7.83
N PRO A 232 -2.77 8.66 -8.09
CA PRO A 232 -2.57 9.79 -8.96
C PRO A 232 -1.29 10.57 -8.65
N GLY A 233 -0.45 10.73 -9.68
CA GLY A 233 0.82 11.43 -9.56
C GLY A 233 1.92 10.66 -8.83
N THR A 234 1.83 9.33 -8.75
CA THR A 234 2.92 8.42 -8.36
C THR A 234 3.15 7.36 -9.45
N PHE A 235 4.15 6.49 -9.27
CA PHE A 235 4.41 5.32 -10.12
C PHE A 235 5.14 4.23 -9.33
N PHE A 236 5.00 2.98 -9.76
CA PHE A 236 5.70 1.85 -9.15
C PHE A 236 7.02 1.53 -9.87
N THR A 237 7.98 0.98 -9.14
CA THR A 237 9.22 0.34 -9.65
C THR A 237 9.48 -0.92 -8.84
N ASP A 238 10.36 -1.81 -9.31
CA ASP A 238 10.81 -3.00 -8.57
C ASP A 238 9.63 -3.76 -7.93
N ALA A 239 8.73 -4.33 -8.73
CA ALA A 239 7.56 -5.04 -8.23
C ALA A 239 7.81 -6.54 -8.22
N TRP A 240 7.23 -7.25 -7.25
CA TRP A 240 7.24 -8.72 -7.22
C TRP A 240 6.08 -9.26 -6.38
N LEU A 241 5.63 -10.46 -6.72
CA LEU A 241 4.62 -11.21 -5.97
C LEU A 241 5.33 -12.27 -5.11
N VAL A 242 4.94 -12.36 -3.83
CA VAL A 242 5.51 -13.28 -2.82
C VAL A 242 4.41 -14.11 -2.22
N ARG A 243 4.71 -15.38 -1.92
CA ARG A 243 3.87 -16.27 -1.11
C ARG A 243 4.42 -16.33 0.32
N LEU A 244 3.57 -16.21 1.33
CA LEU A 244 4.02 -16.32 2.73
C LEU A 244 4.42 -17.75 3.12
N THR A 245 3.72 -18.74 2.58
CA THR A 245 4.02 -20.15 2.80
C THR A 245 5.13 -20.61 1.85
N PRO A 246 6.05 -21.47 2.30
CA PRO A 246 7.09 -22.04 1.44
C PRO A 246 6.49 -22.65 0.17
N GLY A 247 7.15 -22.43 -0.96
CA GLY A 247 6.68 -22.93 -2.25
C GLY A 247 7.34 -22.22 -3.42
N VAL A 248 7.09 -22.75 -4.62
CA VAL A 248 7.49 -22.09 -5.88
C VAL A 248 6.30 -21.31 -6.40
N LEU A 249 6.50 -20.02 -6.63
CA LEU A 249 5.50 -19.15 -7.22
C LEU A 249 5.96 -18.75 -8.63
N THR A 250 5.20 -19.16 -9.64
CA THR A 250 5.44 -18.79 -11.04
C THR A 250 4.39 -17.80 -11.49
N TYR A 251 4.83 -16.66 -12.01
CA TYR A 251 3.95 -15.62 -12.53
C TYR A 251 4.60 -14.84 -13.68
N SER A 252 3.76 -14.25 -14.51
CA SER A 252 4.19 -13.23 -15.47
C SER A 252 3.88 -11.85 -14.91
N GLU A 253 4.86 -10.95 -14.95
CA GLU A 253 4.71 -9.56 -14.52
C GLU A 253 4.65 -8.63 -15.72
N ARG A 254 3.79 -7.62 -15.65
CA ARG A 254 3.80 -6.46 -16.53
C ARG A 254 3.71 -5.18 -15.71
N THR A 255 4.77 -4.40 -15.76
CA THR A 255 4.87 -3.11 -15.07
C THR A 255 4.68 -1.97 -16.06
N ALA A 256 3.76 -1.06 -15.75
CA ALA A 256 3.57 0.20 -16.46
C ALA A 256 3.63 1.36 -15.46
N LEU A 257 3.70 2.60 -15.96
CA LEU A 257 3.89 3.79 -15.13
C LEU A 257 2.80 3.95 -14.06
N ASP A 258 1.55 3.67 -14.41
CA ASP A 258 0.40 3.88 -13.55
C ASP A 258 -0.14 2.59 -12.92
N ARG A 259 0.43 1.42 -13.25
CA ARG A 259 -0.10 0.14 -12.78
C ARG A 259 0.91 -1.00 -12.83
N LEU A 260 0.73 -1.94 -11.91
CA LEU A 260 1.34 -3.27 -11.90
C LEU A 260 0.31 -4.30 -12.32
N ALA A 261 0.74 -5.34 -13.03
CA ALA A 261 -0.09 -6.48 -13.36
C ALA A 261 0.68 -7.78 -13.17
N PHE A 262 0.07 -8.74 -12.47
CA PHE A 262 0.58 -10.08 -12.23
C PHE A 262 -0.41 -11.09 -12.81
N TYR A 263 0.11 -12.08 -13.52
CA TYR A 263 -0.66 -13.17 -14.10
C TYR A 263 -0.16 -14.49 -13.52
N THR A 264 -1.06 -15.25 -12.89
CA THR A 264 -0.74 -16.56 -12.30
C THR A 264 -1.64 -17.63 -12.91
N HIS A 265 -1.07 -18.82 -13.06
CA HIS A 265 -1.76 -20.01 -13.58
C HIS A 265 -1.37 -21.21 -12.74
N GLY A 266 -2.36 -21.97 -12.26
CA GLY A 266 -2.13 -23.18 -11.46
C GLY A 266 -1.32 -22.95 -10.17
N VAL A 267 -1.42 -21.75 -9.59
CA VAL A 267 -0.78 -21.43 -8.31
C VAL A 267 -1.66 -21.97 -7.18
N GLU A 268 -1.06 -22.57 -6.17
CA GLU A 268 -1.80 -23.03 -5.00
C GLU A 268 -2.42 -21.84 -4.25
N PRO A 269 -3.67 -21.97 -3.74
CA PRO A 269 -4.26 -20.98 -2.86
C PRO A 269 -3.35 -20.66 -1.67
N GLY A 270 -3.31 -19.39 -1.28
CA GLY A 270 -2.59 -18.98 -0.08
C GLY A 270 -2.51 -17.47 0.11
N ALA A 271 -1.89 -17.06 1.22
CA ALA A 271 -1.62 -15.66 1.49
C ALA A 271 -0.45 -15.18 0.63
N HIS A 272 -0.77 -14.33 -0.35
CA HIS A 272 0.20 -13.69 -1.23
C HIS A 272 0.31 -12.19 -0.92
N PHE A 273 1.47 -11.62 -1.20
CA PHE A 273 1.74 -10.19 -1.07
C PHE A 273 2.40 -9.65 -2.33
N VAL A 274 1.88 -8.52 -2.81
CA VAL A 274 2.58 -7.68 -3.78
C VAL A 274 3.49 -6.75 -3.03
N TYR A 275 4.76 -6.76 -3.39
CA TYR A 275 5.72 -5.75 -2.97
C TYR A 275 6.10 -4.90 -4.17
N ALA A 276 6.24 -3.60 -3.95
CA ALA A 276 6.73 -2.66 -4.96
C ALA A 276 7.38 -1.46 -4.29
N LYS A 277 8.14 -0.70 -5.07
CA LYS A 277 8.66 0.61 -4.68
C LYS A 277 7.83 1.72 -5.30
N LEU A 278 7.37 2.66 -4.49
CA LEU A 278 6.50 3.75 -4.92
C LEU A 278 7.28 5.07 -4.99
N TRP A 279 7.18 5.74 -6.14
CA TRP A 279 7.82 7.04 -6.40
C TRP A 279 6.79 8.12 -6.71
N PRO A 280 7.02 9.39 -6.32
CA PRO A 280 6.20 10.50 -6.78
C PRO A 280 6.52 10.82 -8.25
N GLN A 281 5.54 11.16 -9.07
CA GLN A 281 5.78 11.65 -10.43
C GLN A 281 6.49 13.02 -10.40
N ARG A 282 7.35 13.23 -11.39
CA ARG A 282 8.14 14.47 -11.53
C ARG A 282 7.29 15.72 -11.80
N GLY A 283 6.17 15.54 -12.50
CA GLY A 283 5.30 16.64 -12.93
C GLY A 283 4.65 17.36 -11.74
N GLY A 284 4.58 18.68 -11.78
CA GLY A 284 3.87 19.49 -10.78
C GLY A 284 4.75 20.06 -9.66
N PHE A 285 5.68 19.29 -9.07
CA PHE A 285 6.45 19.74 -7.90
C PHE A 285 7.95 19.98 -8.17
N MET A 286 8.63 19.05 -8.85
CA MET A 286 10.10 19.08 -8.94
C MET A 286 10.65 20.28 -9.73
N ARG A 287 9.88 20.82 -10.68
CA ARG A 287 10.30 22.01 -11.44
C ARG A 287 10.23 23.28 -10.55
N PRO A 288 9.09 23.64 -9.93
CA PRO A 288 9.03 24.75 -8.98
C PRO A 288 10.07 24.68 -7.87
N ALA A 289 10.26 23.51 -7.25
CA ALA A 289 11.24 23.34 -6.16
C ALA A 289 12.69 23.66 -6.60
N LYS A 290 13.07 23.24 -7.81
CA LYS A 290 14.39 23.57 -8.38
C LYS A 290 14.52 25.04 -8.72
N TYR A 291 13.49 25.65 -9.31
CA TYR A 291 13.53 27.07 -9.63
C TYR A 291 13.60 27.91 -8.35
N LEU A 292 12.84 27.55 -7.31
CA LEU A 292 12.84 28.25 -6.04
C LEU A 292 14.21 28.20 -5.36
N SER A 293 14.72 26.97 -5.12
CA SER A 293 16.02 26.78 -4.48
C SER A 293 17.17 27.33 -5.31
N GLY A 294 17.12 27.19 -6.64
CA GLY A 294 18.15 27.68 -7.54
C GLY A 294 18.15 29.20 -7.64
N TYR A 295 16.98 29.83 -7.63
CA TYR A 295 16.84 31.29 -7.56
C TYR A 295 17.44 31.83 -6.28
N GLY A 296 17.09 31.24 -5.12
CA GLY A 296 17.63 31.65 -3.83
C GLY A 296 19.16 31.58 -3.78
N ALA A 297 19.73 30.46 -4.24
CA ALA A 297 21.18 30.30 -4.33
C ALA A 297 21.81 31.33 -5.28
N ALA A 298 21.22 31.55 -6.46
CA ALA A 298 21.74 32.49 -7.44
C ALA A 298 21.73 33.93 -6.94
N VAL A 299 20.63 34.40 -6.34
CA VAL A 299 20.52 35.76 -5.79
C VAL A 299 21.58 36.00 -4.72
N LEU A 300 21.74 35.06 -3.78
CA LEU A 300 22.70 35.19 -2.67
C LEU A 300 24.15 35.15 -3.15
N ILE A 301 24.50 34.22 -4.03
CA ILE A 301 25.87 34.10 -4.56
C ILE A 301 26.23 35.29 -5.45
N LEU A 302 25.34 35.69 -6.36
CA LEU A 302 25.59 36.84 -7.23
C LEU A 302 25.65 38.15 -6.44
N GLY A 303 24.82 38.30 -5.40
CA GLY A 303 24.87 39.44 -4.50
C GLY A 303 26.20 39.52 -3.74
N ALA A 304 26.68 38.41 -3.20
CA ALA A 304 27.99 38.34 -2.55
C ALA A 304 29.15 38.65 -3.50
N LEU A 305 29.13 38.11 -4.73
CA LEU A 305 30.16 38.38 -5.74
C LEU A 305 30.14 39.85 -6.19
N ALA A 306 28.95 40.44 -6.34
CA ALA A 306 28.82 41.85 -6.70
C ALA A 306 29.33 42.76 -5.58
N GLU A 307 29.05 42.42 -4.31
CA GLU A 307 29.60 43.12 -3.15
C GLU A 307 31.12 43.07 -3.17
N TRP A 308 31.72 41.88 -3.29
CA TRP A 308 33.16 41.70 -3.37
C TRP A 308 33.79 42.53 -4.49
N TRP A 309 33.26 42.41 -5.71
CA TRP A 309 33.82 43.08 -6.88
C TRP A 309 33.71 44.60 -6.81
N SER A 310 32.61 45.12 -6.26
CA SER A 310 32.43 46.56 -6.06
C SER A 310 33.38 47.13 -5.00
N SER A 311 33.65 46.36 -3.93
CA SER A 311 34.53 46.77 -2.83
C SER A 311 36.01 46.93 -3.21
N GLU A 312 36.45 46.19 -4.24
CA GLU A 312 37.81 46.29 -4.79
C GLU A 312 37.99 47.50 -5.73
N ARG A 313 36.90 47.95 -6.38
CA ARG A 313 36.98 48.89 -7.52
C ARG A 313 36.58 50.32 -7.17
N TRP A 314 35.79 50.52 -6.13
CA TRP A 314 35.26 51.82 -5.71
C TRP A 314 35.80 52.08 -4.30
N ASP A 315 36.20 53.32 -3.99
CA ASP A 315 36.70 53.75 -2.67
C ASP A 315 36.00 52.95 -1.57
N HIS A 316 36.78 52.24 -0.72
CA HIS A 316 36.41 51.18 0.24
C HIS A 316 35.27 51.47 1.24
N THR A 317 34.50 52.52 1.00
CA THR A 317 33.42 53.04 1.81
C THR A 317 32.04 52.50 1.42
N ARG A 318 31.77 52.05 0.18
CA ARG A 318 30.40 51.60 -0.22
C ARG A 318 30.38 50.51 -1.31
N GLY A 319 30.04 49.28 -0.93
CA GLY A 319 29.80 48.17 -1.87
C GLY A 319 28.44 48.20 -2.59
N PHE A 320 28.20 47.24 -3.48
CA PHE A 320 27.02 47.12 -4.33
C PHE A 320 25.73 46.87 -3.53
N LEU A 321 25.76 45.94 -2.57
CA LEU A 321 24.61 45.64 -1.71
C LEU A 321 24.24 46.86 -0.86
N TRP A 322 25.25 47.62 -0.44
CA TRP A 322 25.05 48.89 0.25
C TRP A 322 24.32 49.91 -0.64
N GLN A 323 24.71 50.05 -1.91
CA GLN A 323 24.01 50.94 -2.86
C GLN A 323 22.58 50.48 -3.14
N LEU A 324 22.36 49.16 -3.24
CA LEU A 324 21.03 48.55 -3.41
C LEU A 324 20.11 48.79 -2.22
N SER A 325 20.65 48.94 -1.01
CA SER A 325 19.86 49.29 0.18
C SER A 325 19.17 50.65 0.04
N GLY A 326 19.70 51.57 -0.78
CA GLY A 326 19.05 52.84 -1.12
C GLY A 326 17.80 52.68 -1.99
N VAL A 327 17.63 51.51 -2.62
CA VAL A 327 16.48 51.10 -3.43
C VAL A 327 15.80 49.87 -2.79
N SER A 328 15.83 49.79 -1.45
CA SER A 328 15.43 48.63 -0.64
C SER A 328 14.09 48.01 -1.04
N ASP A 329 13.15 48.84 -1.49
CA ASP A 329 11.81 48.39 -1.87
C ASP A 329 11.84 47.47 -3.08
N ALA A 330 12.65 47.76 -4.10
CA ALA A 330 12.77 46.93 -5.29
C ALA A 330 13.52 45.61 -5.00
N ALA A 331 14.58 45.68 -4.20
CA ALA A 331 15.36 44.52 -3.79
C ALA A 331 14.52 43.56 -2.92
N ALA A 332 13.81 44.09 -1.93
CA ALA A 332 12.90 43.32 -1.09
C ALA A 332 11.75 42.73 -1.90
N THR A 333 11.18 43.50 -2.84
CA THR A 333 10.11 43.01 -3.73
C THR A 333 10.59 41.84 -4.58
N LEU A 334 11.79 41.91 -5.15
CA LEU A 334 12.36 40.83 -5.95
C LEU A 334 12.71 39.59 -5.10
N ALA A 335 13.23 39.80 -3.89
CA ALA A 335 13.54 38.74 -2.95
C ALA A 335 12.29 38.04 -2.38
N LEU A 336 11.13 38.71 -2.33
CA LEU A 336 9.92 38.17 -1.73
C LEU A 336 8.88 37.71 -2.75
N THR A 337 8.61 38.49 -3.80
CA THR A 337 7.47 38.24 -4.71
C THR A 337 7.64 36.97 -5.53
N LEU A 338 8.81 36.78 -6.16
CA LEU A 338 9.05 35.63 -7.01
C LEU A 338 9.04 34.31 -6.21
N PRO A 339 9.69 34.23 -5.03
CA PRO A 339 9.55 33.07 -4.16
C PRO A 339 8.12 32.77 -3.73
N THR A 340 7.31 33.78 -3.40
CA THR A 340 5.90 33.58 -3.03
C THR A 340 5.10 32.93 -4.15
N ILE A 341 5.29 33.35 -5.41
CA ILE A 341 4.63 32.73 -6.57
C ILE A 341 5.03 31.26 -6.68
N LEU A 342 6.33 30.94 -6.52
CA LEU A 342 6.83 29.57 -6.61
C LEU A 342 6.36 28.68 -5.46
N VAL A 343 6.19 29.24 -4.25
CA VAL A 343 5.61 28.55 -3.09
C VAL A 343 4.17 28.10 -3.37
N ALA A 344 3.36 28.94 -4.03
CA ALA A 344 2.00 28.56 -4.41
C ALA A 344 1.95 27.34 -5.36
N TYR A 345 2.98 27.14 -6.18
CA TYR A 345 3.10 25.92 -7.01
C TYR A 345 3.60 24.69 -6.25
N ILE A 346 4.29 24.89 -5.11
CA ILE A 346 4.79 23.81 -4.26
C ILE A 346 3.68 23.26 -3.35
N VAL A 347 2.84 24.16 -2.81
CA VAL A 347 1.70 23.86 -1.95
C VAL A 347 0.44 23.86 -2.80
N ARG A 348 0.25 22.78 -3.58
CA ARG A 348 -0.91 22.64 -4.47
C ARG A 348 -2.06 21.93 -3.76
N ASP A 349 -3.23 22.55 -3.76
CA ASP A 349 -4.47 21.91 -3.30
C ASP A 349 -4.93 20.80 -4.26
N GLY A 350 -5.59 19.77 -3.69
CA GLY A 350 -6.12 18.64 -4.44
C GLY A 350 -5.08 17.60 -4.86
N GLU A 351 -3.86 17.65 -4.30
CA GLU A 351 -2.89 16.58 -4.49
C GLU A 351 -3.30 15.32 -3.69
N HIS A 352 -3.12 14.15 -4.30
CA HIS A 352 -3.41 12.88 -3.63
C HIS A 352 -2.56 12.71 -2.36
N ASP A 353 -3.17 12.26 -1.26
CA ASP A 353 -2.53 12.19 0.07
C ASP A 353 -1.20 11.41 0.04
N VAL A 354 -1.20 10.21 -0.58
CA VAL A 354 0.03 9.39 -0.73
C VAL A 354 1.16 10.18 -1.39
N ARG A 355 0.88 10.90 -2.47
CA ARG A 355 1.88 11.70 -3.18
C ARG A 355 2.36 12.87 -2.32
N SER A 356 1.43 13.51 -1.61
CA SER A 356 1.74 14.59 -0.69
C SER A 356 2.73 14.16 0.39
N ARG A 357 2.55 12.96 0.97
CA ARG A 357 3.47 12.39 1.96
C ARG A 357 4.84 12.04 1.36
N LEU A 358 4.87 11.43 0.18
CA LEU A 358 6.13 11.16 -0.55
C LEU A 358 6.94 12.43 -0.84
N LEU A 359 6.27 13.56 -1.04
CA LEU A 359 6.90 14.85 -1.31
C LEU A 359 7.13 15.70 -0.05
N ALA A 360 6.63 15.32 1.12
CA ALA A 360 6.62 16.16 2.32
C ALA A 360 8.03 16.66 2.69
N ARG A 361 9.02 15.77 2.75
CA ARG A 361 10.43 16.12 3.03
C ARG A 361 11.01 17.07 1.98
N TRP A 362 10.74 16.81 0.71
CA TRP A 362 11.27 17.64 -0.38
C TRP A 362 10.60 19.00 -0.45
N ARG A 363 9.31 19.09 -0.10
CA ARG A 363 8.61 20.36 0.12
C ARG A 363 9.23 21.13 1.26
N ALA A 364 9.46 20.48 2.40
CA ALA A 364 10.10 21.13 3.55
C ALA A 364 11.49 21.67 3.18
N LEU A 365 12.31 20.90 2.47
CA LEU A 365 13.61 21.36 1.97
C LEU A 365 13.49 22.53 0.99
N ALA A 366 12.55 22.46 0.04
CA ALA A 366 12.32 23.56 -0.90
C ALA A 366 11.85 24.83 -0.17
N LEU A 367 10.98 24.72 0.83
CA LEU A 367 10.54 25.86 1.65
C LEU A 367 11.68 26.37 2.56
N LEU A 368 12.52 25.48 3.09
CA LEU A 368 13.68 25.85 3.89
C LEU A 368 14.69 26.70 3.09
N SER A 369 14.70 26.59 1.75
CA SER A 369 15.52 27.47 0.90
C SER A 369 15.11 28.95 0.93
N LEU A 370 13.93 29.27 1.50
CA LEU A 370 13.50 30.65 1.75
C LEU A 370 14.20 31.27 2.96
N VAL A 371 14.61 30.47 3.94
CA VAL A 371 15.22 30.99 5.19
C VAL A 371 16.47 31.80 4.89
N PRO A 372 17.44 31.32 4.07
CA PRO A 372 18.59 32.13 3.68
C PRO A 372 18.21 33.46 2.99
N LEU A 373 17.19 33.45 2.14
CA LEU A 373 16.70 34.67 1.48
C LEU A 373 16.10 35.66 2.49
N TRP A 374 15.33 35.17 3.46
CA TRP A 374 14.75 36.01 4.51
C TRP A 374 15.83 36.58 5.43
N CYS A 375 16.81 35.78 5.86
CA CYS A 375 17.95 36.27 6.63
C CYS A 375 18.67 37.40 5.89
N ALA A 376 19.02 37.17 4.61
CA ALA A 376 19.68 38.18 3.78
C ALA A 376 18.83 39.44 3.58
N THR A 377 17.51 39.29 3.46
CA THR A 377 16.59 40.43 3.34
C THR A 377 16.52 41.22 4.65
N ILE A 378 16.45 40.53 5.79
CA ILE A 378 16.42 41.13 7.12
C ILE A 378 17.74 41.86 7.39
N THR A 379 18.89 41.30 7.02
CA THR A 379 20.19 41.97 7.23
C THR A 379 20.40 43.17 6.33
N LEU A 380 19.76 43.23 5.15
CA LEU A 380 19.67 44.47 4.35
C LEU A 380 18.77 45.55 5.00
N LEU A 381 17.82 45.14 5.85
CA LEU A 381 16.88 46.04 6.54
C LEU A 381 17.40 46.51 7.91
N ILE A 382 18.17 45.68 8.62
CA ILE A 382 18.67 45.96 9.97
C ILE A 382 19.95 46.82 9.92
N ASP A 383 19.83 47.99 10.54
CA ASP A 383 20.84 48.99 10.91
C ASP A 383 22.08 49.13 10.01
N ARG A 384 21.92 50.05 9.05
CA ARG A 384 22.88 50.40 8.01
C ARG A 384 24.20 50.88 8.61
N GLU A 385 24.19 51.77 9.59
CA GLU A 385 25.38 52.57 9.92
C GLU A 385 26.50 51.82 10.65
N ASN A 386 26.22 50.64 11.23
CA ASN A 386 27.14 49.92 12.12
C ASN A 386 27.71 48.60 11.54
N LEU A 387 27.20 48.13 10.42
CA LEU A 387 27.65 46.88 9.80
C LEU A 387 28.85 47.14 8.88
N LEU A 388 29.99 46.55 9.25
CA LEU A 388 31.18 46.53 8.39
C LEU A 388 30.82 45.82 7.07
N TYR A 389 30.98 46.50 5.92
CA TYR A 389 30.56 45.97 4.61
C TYR A 389 31.06 44.55 4.30
N TRP A 390 32.25 44.17 4.77
CA TRP A 390 32.78 42.82 4.56
C TRP A 390 31.98 41.74 5.30
N THR A 391 31.30 42.05 6.41
CA THR A 391 30.47 41.07 7.13
C THR A 391 29.21 40.73 6.34
N LEU A 392 28.62 41.70 5.63
CA LEU A 392 27.49 41.46 4.72
C LEU A 392 27.88 40.51 3.59
N GLY A 393 29.05 40.72 2.97
CA GLY A 393 29.57 39.83 1.95
C GLY A 393 29.77 38.40 2.47
N VAL A 394 30.43 38.23 3.63
CA VAL A 394 30.66 36.91 4.26
C VAL A 394 29.35 36.21 4.61
N GLU A 395 28.38 36.94 5.16
CA GLU A 395 27.06 36.40 5.48
C GLU A 395 26.33 35.91 4.22
N TRP A 396 26.29 36.72 3.17
CA TRP A 396 25.65 36.34 1.91
C TRP A 396 26.31 35.13 1.25
N VAL A 397 27.64 34.99 1.35
CA VAL A 397 28.34 33.77 0.92
C VAL A 397 27.87 32.57 1.74
N ALA A 398 27.83 32.68 3.07
CA ALA A 398 27.40 31.58 3.93
C ALA A 398 25.95 31.15 3.64
N LEU A 399 25.04 32.10 3.56
CA LEU A 399 23.63 31.88 3.20
C LEU A 399 23.48 31.30 1.79
N GLY A 400 24.27 31.80 0.83
CA GLY A 400 24.31 31.30 -0.55
C GLY A 400 24.80 29.85 -0.63
N LEU A 401 25.80 29.47 0.15
CA LEU A 401 26.28 28.08 0.24
C LEU A 401 25.21 27.15 0.82
N ILE A 402 24.49 27.56 1.86
CA ILE A 402 23.37 26.79 2.42
C ILE A 402 22.28 26.58 1.35
N ALA A 403 21.87 27.65 0.67
CA ALA A 403 20.89 27.57 -0.41
C ALA A 403 21.36 26.66 -1.57
N LEU A 404 22.66 26.71 -1.90
CA LEU A 404 23.27 25.86 -2.93
C LEU A 404 23.26 24.38 -2.53
N ILE A 405 23.53 24.04 -1.27
CA ILE A 405 23.45 22.68 -0.75
C ILE A 405 22.01 22.14 -0.87
N ILE A 406 21.02 22.94 -0.46
CA ILE A 406 19.60 22.59 -0.61
C ILE A 406 19.24 22.38 -2.09
N HIS A 407 19.69 23.27 -2.97
CA HIS A 407 19.47 23.15 -4.41
C HIS A 407 20.10 21.87 -4.98
N ALA A 408 21.34 21.57 -4.60
CA ALA A 408 22.05 20.35 -5.01
C ALA A 408 21.29 19.09 -4.56
N ALA A 409 20.78 19.06 -3.33
CA ALA A 409 19.96 17.95 -2.83
C ALA A 409 18.70 17.73 -3.68
N ILE A 410 17.98 18.82 -4.02
CA ILE A 410 16.79 18.75 -4.89
C ILE A 410 17.15 18.28 -6.31
N GLN A 411 18.28 18.74 -6.87
CA GLN A 411 18.76 18.30 -8.19
C GLN A 411 19.14 16.82 -8.22
N ILE A 412 19.83 16.34 -7.17
CA ILE A 412 20.16 14.93 -7.00
C ILE A 412 18.87 14.10 -6.98
N GLN A 413 17.84 14.55 -6.26
CA GLN A 413 16.57 13.83 -6.21
C GLN A 413 15.85 13.83 -7.56
N ASP A 414 15.77 14.97 -8.25
CA ASP A 414 15.17 15.02 -9.59
C ASP A 414 15.96 14.15 -10.59
N PHE A 415 17.29 14.02 -10.43
CA PHE A 415 18.10 13.10 -11.22
C PHE A 415 17.78 11.63 -10.92
N ARG A 416 17.71 11.24 -9.63
CA ARG A 416 17.30 9.89 -9.21
C ARG A 416 15.92 9.55 -9.76
N LEU A 417 14.96 10.47 -9.66
CA LEU A 417 13.61 10.29 -10.15
C LEU A 417 13.55 10.14 -11.67
N ARG A 418 14.31 10.96 -12.42
CA ARG A 418 14.45 10.82 -13.88
C ARG A 418 15.06 9.47 -14.25
N ARG A 419 16.03 8.97 -13.49
CA ARG A 419 16.65 7.66 -13.73
C ARG A 419 15.63 6.52 -13.53
N ALA A 420 14.90 6.54 -12.42
CA ALA A 420 13.86 5.55 -12.11
C ALA A 420 12.72 5.55 -13.17
N TYR A 421 12.27 6.74 -13.55
CA TYR A 421 11.25 6.90 -14.58
C TYR A 421 11.73 6.37 -15.95
N ARG A 422 12.96 6.71 -16.36
CA ARG A 422 13.55 6.22 -17.63
C ARG A 422 13.82 4.72 -17.63
N SER A 423 14.21 4.12 -16.49
CA SER A 423 14.37 2.66 -16.42
C SER A 423 13.05 1.96 -16.69
N LEU A 424 11.93 2.53 -16.24
CA LEU A 424 10.61 1.98 -16.48
C LEU A 424 10.13 2.19 -17.93
N GLU A 425 10.34 3.39 -18.50
CA GLU A 425 10.04 3.63 -19.92
C GLU A 425 10.83 2.69 -20.85
N ARG A 426 12.12 2.45 -20.54
CA ARG A 426 12.98 1.54 -21.31
C ARG A 426 12.64 0.08 -21.10
N ALA A 427 12.12 -0.28 -19.93
CA ALA A 427 11.67 -1.65 -19.70
C ALA A 427 10.61 -2.06 -20.71
N SER A 428 9.85 -1.09 -21.29
CA SER A 428 8.66 -1.35 -22.12
C SER A 428 7.67 -2.24 -21.35
N PRO A 429 6.41 -2.41 -21.75
CA PRO A 429 5.62 -3.53 -21.26
C PRO A 429 6.19 -4.86 -21.78
N ARG A 430 7.43 -5.21 -21.42
CA ARG A 430 7.96 -6.55 -21.56
C ARG A 430 7.33 -7.39 -20.48
N THR A 431 6.58 -8.40 -20.90
CA THR A 431 6.19 -9.48 -20.02
C THR A 431 7.47 -10.14 -19.51
N ARG A 432 7.66 -10.15 -18.20
CA ARG A 432 8.75 -10.88 -17.56
C ARG A 432 8.17 -12.10 -16.88
N ASP A 433 8.51 -13.28 -17.39
CA ASP A 433 8.20 -14.52 -16.69
C ASP A 433 9.17 -14.65 -15.53
N THR A 434 8.62 -14.75 -14.32
CA THR A 434 9.39 -14.78 -13.08
C THR A 434 8.96 -16.00 -12.29
N SER A 435 9.95 -16.81 -11.90
CA SER A 435 9.78 -17.89 -10.93
C SER A 435 10.51 -17.47 -9.66
N VAL A 436 9.74 -17.26 -8.59
CA VAL A 436 10.28 -16.93 -7.28
C VAL A 436 10.16 -18.17 -6.42
N THR A 437 11.30 -18.73 -6.03
CA THR A 437 11.34 -19.76 -4.98
C THR A 437 11.36 -19.04 -3.65
N THR A 438 10.20 -19.01 -2.99
CA THR A 438 10.12 -18.56 -1.60
C THR A 438 10.64 -19.68 -0.70
N SER A 439 11.93 -19.61 -0.35
CA SER A 439 12.40 -20.26 0.87
C SER A 439 11.69 -19.61 2.06
N ALA A 440 11.52 -20.36 3.16
CA ALA A 440 10.87 -19.86 4.38
C ALA A 440 11.28 -18.41 4.64
N PRO A 441 10.32 -17.50 4.90
CA PRO A 441 10.57 -16.07 4.89
C PRO A 441 11.80 -15.80 5.74
N ARG A 442 12.91 -15.34 5.13
CA ARG A 442 13.90 -14.58 5.88
C ARG A 442 13.07 -13.49 6.50
N LEU A 443 12.87 -13.58 7.82
CA LEU A 443 12.08 -12.66 8.61
C LEU A 443 12.28 -11.30 7.97
N LEU A 444 11.22 -10.79 7.33
CA LEU A 444 11.16 -9.38 6.98
C LEU A 444 11.61 -8.66 8.25
N PRO A 445 12.54 -7.68 8.17
CA PRO A 445 13.10 -7.03 9.35
C PRO A 445 11.95 -6.79 10.31
N SER A 446 12.00 -7.47 11.46
CA SER A 446 10.90 -7.49 12.41
C SER A 446 10.59 -6.04 12.71
N THR A 447 9.37 -5.63 12.38
CA THR A 447 8.87 -4.30 12.68
C THR A 447 8.49 -4.29 14.16
N ASP A 448 9.51 -4.21 15.01
CA ASP A 448 9.36 -3.75 16.40
C ASP A 448 9.21 -2.23 16.42
#